data_AF-A0A2H4I9U4-F1
#
_entry.id   AF-A0A2H4I9U4-F1
#
_cell.length_a   1.000
_cell.length_b   1.000
_cell.length_c   1.000
_cell.angle_alpha   90.00
_cell.angle_beta   90.00
_cell.angle_gamma   90.00
#
_symmetry.space_group_name_H-M   'P 1'
#
loop_
_entity.id
_entity.type
_entity.pdbx_description
1 polymer ?
#
loop_
_entity_poly.entity_id
_entity_poly.type
_entity_poly.pdbx_seq_one_letter_code
_entity_poly.pdbx_strand_id
1 'polypeptide(L)'
;MNPRRSESLALDAAVTALDVGWLDAAAARAIGDFLLQGESANTRASYRSAARYWLAWYELRYRRDFDEAVDLPMPVEVVLQFIADHAQRLAEDGSSLRHELPTAVDQQLVSAGVKAKPGPMALNTLEHRLSALSRLHRDRKLDSPMDDPQVKRLMRAVRSSYARRGALPKKKDAMELKHLDMLLATCDGTPAGIRDRALLLFAFASGGRRRSEVAAADLSLLKRGLLVFSAISDGTKS
;
A
#
# COMPACT_ATOMS: atom_id res chain seq x y z
N MET A 1 50.38 -13.13 -28.14
CA MET A 1 49.04 -12.76 -27.62
C MET A 1 48.31 -14.07 -27.36
N ASN A 2 48.22 -14.50 -26.10
CA ASN A 2 47.78 -15.85 -25.73
C ASN A 2 46.26 -15.83 -25.49
N PRO A 3 45.41 -16.34 -26.40
CA PRO A 3 44.00 -16.48 -26.09
C PRO A 3 43.89 -17.61 -25.08
N ARG A 4 43.61 -17.27 -23.80
CA ARG A 4 43.09 -18.27 -22.88
C ARG A 4 41.80 -18.79 -23.51
N ARG A 5 41.87 -19.94 -24.19
CA ARG A 5 40.70 -20.76 -24.49
C ARG A 5 40.01 -20.93 -23.14
N SER A 6 38.80 -20.38 -23.01
CA SER A 6 37.90 -20.74 -21.94
C SER A 6 37.80 -22.26 -21.99
N GLU A 7 38.40 -22.95 -21.01
CA GLU A 7 38.09 -24.35 -20.76
C GLU A 7 36.57 -24.44 -20.66
N SER A 8 35.98 -25.13 -21.62
CA SER A 8 34.52 -25.31 -21.69
C SER A 8 34.10 -26.01 -20.41
N LEU A 9 33.40 -25.29 -19.53
CA LEU A 9 32.77 -25.87 -18.35
C LEU A 9 31.75 -26.92 -18.84
N ALA A 10 32.14 -28.19 -18.84
CA ALA A 10 31.27 -29.29 -19.22
C ALA A 10 30.27 -29.54 -18.08
N LEU A 11 28.99 -29.31 -18.37
CA LEU A 11 27.89 -29.63 -17.47
C LEU A 11 27.47 -31.09 -17.66
N ASP A 12 26.93 -31.69 -16.59
CA ASP A 12 26.36 -33.04 -16.63
C ASP A 12 25.23 -33.11 -17.67
N ALA A 13 25.23 -34.16 -18.50
CA ALA A 13 24.21 -34.41 -19.53
C ALA A 13 22.80 -34.57 -18.94
N ALA A 14 22.67 -34.83 -17.62
CA ALA A 14 21.40 -34.83 -16.92
C ALA A 14 20.76 -33.42 -16.80
N VAL A 15 21.52 -32.35 -16.98
CA VAL A 15 21.00 -30.98 -16.94
C VAL A 15 20.45 -30.60 -18.32
N THR A 16 19.12 -30.52 -18.40
CA THR A 16 18.45 -30.07 -19.62
C THR A 16 18.74 -28.58 -19.86
N ALA A 17 19.22 -28.24 -21.05
CA ALA A 17 19.43 -26.85 -21.44
C ALA A 17 18.09 -26.10 -21.50
N LEU A 18 18.08 -24.86 -20.98
CA LEU A 18 16.91 -23.99 -21.05
C LEU A 18 16.83 -23.30 -22.41
N ASP A 19 15.60 -23.01 -22.85
CA ASP A 19 15.34 -22.19 -24.03
C ASP A 19 15.39 -20.69 -23.70
N VAL A 20 16.01 -19.92 -24.59
CA VAL A 20 16.13 -18.47 -24.46
C VAL A 20 14.76 -17.84 -24.67
N GLY A 21 14.15 -17.39 -23.57
CA GLY A 21 12.81 -16.78 -23.56
C GLY A 21 11.77 -17.53 -22.72
N TRP A 22 12.14 -18.71 -22.19
CA TRP A 22 11.25 -19.53 -21.37
C TRP A 22 11.86 -19.82 -20.00
N LEU A 23 10.99 -19.92 -19.01
CA LEU A 23 11.34 -20.41 -17.68
C LEU A 23 10.94 -21.88 -17.59
N ASP A 24 11.78 -22.72 -17.00
CA ASP A 24 11.31 -24.03 -16.57
C ASP A 24 10.26 -23.90 -15.45
N ALA A 25 9.51 -24.98 -15.20
CA ALA A 25 8.44 -24.98 -14.22
C ALA A 25 8.93 -24.74 -12.78
N ALA A 26 10.16 -25.16 -12.44
CA ALA A 26 10.71 -24.94 -11.12
C ALA A 26 11.09 -23.47 -10.91
N ALA A 27 11.75 -22.85 -11.88
CA ALA A 27 12.10 -21.44 -11.91
C ALA A 27 10.84 -20.55 -11.89
N ALA A 28 9.81 -20.88 -12.68
CA ALA A 28 8.55 -20.14 -12.68
C ALA A 28 7.87 -20.16 -11.31
N ARG A 29 7.85 -21.32 -10.63
CA ARG A 29 7.32 -21.44 -9.25
C ARG A 29 8.17 -20.65 -8.25
N ALA A 30 9.49 -20.82 -8.29
CA ALA A 30 10.41 -20.13 -7.38
C ALA A 30 10.29 -18.60 -7.51
N ILE A 31 10.17 -18.08 -8.74
CA ILE A 31 9.92 -16.65 -8.98
C ILE A 31 8.60 -16.21 -8.34
N GLY A 32 7.53 -16.99 -8.48
CA GLY A 32 6.26 -16.74 -7.80
C GLY A 32 6.42 -16.66 -6.28
N ASP A 33 7.13 -17.61 -5.69
CA ASP A 33 7.39 -17.64 -4.24
C ASP A 33 8.22 -16.44 -3.79
N PHE A 34 9.26 -16.05 -4.54
CA PHE A 34 10.08 -14.88 -4.23
C PHE A 34 9.26 -13.58 -4.28
N LEU A 35 8.38 -13.44 -5.28
CA LEU A 35 7.49 -12.28 -5.37
C LEU A 35 6.51 -12.23 -4.20
N LEU A 36 5.96 -13.38 -3.80
CA LEU A 36 5.07 -13.47 -2.64
C LEU A 36 5.77 -13.18 -1.31
N GLN A 37 7.01 -13.63 -1.15
CA GLN A 37 7.84 -13.40 0.05
C GLN A 37 8.33 -11.96 0.13
N GLY A 38 8.62 -11.32 -1.01
CA GLY A 38 9.02 -9.92 -1.08
C GLY A 38 7.94 -8.94 -0.63
N GLU A 39 6.67 -9.35 -0.61
CA GLU A 39 5.56 -8.51 -0.17
C GLU A 39 5.21 -8.70 1.31
N SER A 40 5.22 -7.59 2.04
CA SER A 40 4.75 -7.58 3.42
C SER A 40 3.31 -8.10 3.53
N ALA A 41 3.00 -8.85 4.60
CA ALA A 41 1.65 -9.35 4.86
C ALA A 41 0.61 -8.23 4.86
N ASN A 42 0.98 -7.04 5.36
CA ASN A 42 0.10 -5.87 5.36
C ASN A 42 -0.17 -5.35 3.94
N THR A 43 0.83 -5.31 3.07
CA THR A 43 0.66 -4.94 1.65
C THR A 43 -0.31 -5.90 0.98
N ARG A 44 -0.10 -7.21 1.12
CA ARG A 44 -0.99 -8.25 0.55
C ARG A 44 -2.43 -8.12 1.05
N ALA A 45 -2.62 -7.98 2.36
CA ALA A 45 -3.94 -7.80 2.94
C ALA A 45 -4.64 -6.53 2.42
N SER A 46 -3.89 -5.43 2.30
CA SER A 46 -4.38 -4.15 1.80
C SER A 46 -4.83 -4.22 0.34
N TYR A 47 -4.03 -4.84 -0.55
CA TYR A 47 -4.39 -5.03 -1.95
C TYR A 47 -5.56 -6.02 -2.11
N ARG A 48 -5.60 -7.10 -1.31
CA ARG A 48 -6.73 -8.04 -1.30
C ARG A 48 -8.04 -7.36 -0.91
N SER A 49 -8.02 -6.52 0.11
CA SER A 49 -9.19 -5.74 0.53
C SER A 49 -9.65 -4.77 -0.56
N ALA A 50 -8.71 -4.11 -1.24
CA ALA A 50 -9.01 -3.25 -2.37
C ALA A 50 -9.65 -4.00 -3.55
N ALA A 51 -9.10 -5.17 -3.92
CA ALA A 51 -9.64 -6.01 -4.97
C ALA A 51 -11.06 -6.52 -4.64
N ARG A 52 -11.29 -6.99 -3.40
CA ARG A 52 -12.61 -7.41 -2.93
C ARG A 52 -13.65 -6.30 -3.05
N TYR A 53 -13.29 -5.07 -2.66
CA TYR A 53 -14.20 -3.94 -2.83
C TYR A 53 -14.49 -3.66 -4.31
N TRP A 54 -13.45 -3.68 -5.15
CA TRP A 54 -13.58 -3.37 -6.57
C TRP A 54 -14.57 -4.34 -7.24
N LEU A 55 -14.38 -5.65 -7.02
CA LEU A 55 -15.26 -6.70 -7.54
C LEU A 55 -16.71 -6.50 -7.08
N ALA A 56 -16.93 -6.37 -5.77
CA ALA A 56 -18.28 -6.18 -5.24
C ALA A 56 -18.95 -4.90 -5.78
N TRP A 57 -18.19 -3.81 -5.93
CA TRP A 57 -18.73 -2.59 -6.54
C TRP A 57 -19.09 -2.81 -8.01
N TYR A 58 -18.23 -3.46 -8.79
CA TYR A 58 -18.48 -3.74 -10.20
C TYR A 58 -19.74 -4.58 -10.38
N GLU A 59 -19.84 -5.68 -9.64
CA GLU A 59 -20.97 -6.60 -9.75
C GLU A 59 -22.29 -5.93 -9.37
N LEU A 60 -22.29 -5.09 -8.34
CA LEU A 60 -23.46 -4.32 -7.95
C LEU A 60 -23.83 -3.21 -8.95
N ARG A 61 -22.83 -2.55 -9.54
CA ARG A 61 -23.05 -1.42 -10.46
C ARG A 61 -23.46 -1.85 -11.85
N TYR A 62 -22.86 -2.92 -12.36
CA TYR A 62 -23.12 -3.44 -13.69
C TYR A 62 -24.09 -4.63 -13.68
N ARG A 63 -24.49 -5.10 -12.48
CA ARG A 63 -25.46 -6.18 -12.27
C ARG A 63 -25.10 -7.47 -13.01
N ARG A 64 -23.82 -7.80 -13.00
CA ARG A 64 -23.24 -9.02 -13.59
C ARG A 64 -22.00 -9.44 -12.82
N ASP A 65 -21.70 -10.72 -12.84
CA ASP A 65 -20.46 -11.23 -12.25
C ASP A 65 -19.24 -10.71 -13.03
N PHE A 66 -18.14 -10.50 -12.31
CA PHE A 66 -16.87 -10.16 -12.94
C PHE A 66 -16.22 -11.42 -13.52
N ASP A 67 -15.97 -11.42 -14.83
CA ASP A 67 -15.21 -12.45 -15.53
C ASP A 67 -13.94 -11.82 -16.10
N GLU A 68 -12.81 -12.20 -15.52
CA GLU A 68 -11.51 -11.68 -15.92
C GLU A 68 -11.18 -11.86 -17.41
N ALA A 69 -11.62 -12.97 -18.01
CA ALA A 69 -11.33 -13.26 -19.42
C ALA A 69 -12.13 -12.36 -20.38
N VAL A 70 -13.23 -11.77 -19.89
CA VAL A 70 -14.17 -10.95 -20.65
C VAL A 70 -14.02 -9.47 -20.32
N ASP A 71 -13.84 -9.16 -19.04
CA ASP A 71 -13.87 -7.81 -18.48
C ASP A 71 -12.47 -7.15 -18.44
N LEU A 72 -11.38 -7.88 -18.75
CA LEU A 72 -10.04 -7.32 -18.93
C LEU A 72 -9.57 -7.31 -20.40
N PRO A 73 -8.84 -6.27 -20.84
CA PRO A 73 -8.46 -5.06 -20.09
C PRO A 73 -9.67 -4.21 -19.74
N MET A 74 -9.64 -3.63 -18.54
CA MET A 74 -10.79 -2.91 -18.00
C MET A 74 -11.09 -1.66 -18.85
N PRO A 75 -12.33 -1.47 -19.32
CA PRO A 75 -12.68 -0.28 -20.08
C PRO A 75 -12.45 1.00 -19.27
N VAL A 76 -12.01 2.05 -19.95
CA VAL A 76 -11.70 3.35 -19.32
C VAL A 76 -12.95 3.94 -18.66
N GLU A 77 -14.12 3.75 -19.27
CA GLU A 77 -15.43 4.20 -18.79
C GLU A 77 -15.77 3.63 -17.42
N VAL A 78 -15.40 2.36 -17.16
CA VAL A 78 -15.61 1.73 -15.85
C VAL A 78 -14.77 2.40 -14.78
N VAL A 79 -13.53 2.76 -15.09
CA VAL A 79 -12.65 3.49 -14.17
C VAL A 79 -13.15 4.91 -13.92
N LEU A 80 -13.64 5.59 -14.96
CA LEU A 80 -14.24 6.92 -14.82
C LEU A 80 -15.50 6.88 -13.95
N GLN A 81 -16.36 5.87 -14.15
CA GLN A 81 -17.53 5.64 -13.30
C GLN A 81 -17.12 5.39 -11.85
N PHE A 82 -16.11 4.55 -11.61
CA PHE A 82 -15.59 4.31 -10.27
C PHE A 82 -15.12 5.59 -9.60
N ILE A 83 -14.44 6.47 -10.33
CA ILE A 83 -13.99 7.76 -9.79
C ILE A 83 -15.20 8.66 -9.48
N ALA A 84 -16.18 8.77 -10.39
CA ALA A 84 -17.37 9.61 -10.19
C ALA A 84 -18.22 9.16 -8.99
N ASP A 85 -18.35 7.86 -8.79
CA ASP A 85 -19.10 7.28 -7.68
C ASP A 85 -18.54 7.64 -6.32
N HIS A 86 -17.21 7.74 -6.23
CA HIS A 86 -16.51 7.75 -4.95
C HIS A 86 -15.80 9.07 -4.65
N ALA A 87 -15.41 9.85 -5.67
CA ALA A 87 -14.79 11.14 -5.49
C ALA A 87 -15.83 12.18 -5.10
N GLN A 88 -15.54 12.94 -4.04
CA GLN A 88 -16.37 14.06 -3.62
C GLN A 88 -16.06 15.30 -4.46
N ARG A 89 -17.12 15.91 -4.99
CA ARG A 89 -17.11 17.23 -5.64
C ARG A 89 -18.04 18.18 -4.90
N LEU A 90 -17.81 19.48 -5.06
CA LEU A 90 -18.80 20.49 -4.66
C LEU A 90 -20.00 20.40 -5.62
N ALA A 91 -21.20 20.60 -5.07
CA ALA A 91 -22.37 20.93 -5.85
C ALA A 91 -22.19 22.27 -6.57
N GLU A 92 -22.99 22.53 -7.61
CA GLU A 92 -22.85 23.74 -8.44
C GLU A 92 -23.03 25.03 -7.64
N ASP A 93 -23.87 24.99 -6.61
CA ASP A 93 -24.12 26.07 -5.65
C ASP A 93 -23.02 26.24 -4.59
N GLY A 94 -22.02 25.36 -4.57
CA GLY A 94 -20.96 25.32 -3.57
C GLY A 94 -21.42 24.94 -2.15
N SER A 95 -22.69 24.58 -1.95
CA SER A 95 -23.29 24.41 -0.62
C SER A 95 -22.96 23.07 0.02
N SER A 96 -22.72 22.04 -0.79
CA SER A 96 -22.65 20.65 -0.35
C SER A 96 -21.64 19.83 -1.13
N LEU A 97 -21.12 18.77 -0.49
CA LEU A 97 -20.31 17.76 -1.17
C LEU A 97 -21.20 16.63 -1.68
N ARG A 98 -20.99 16.23 -2.93
CA ARG A 98 -21.72 15.15 -3.59
C ARG A 98 -20.76 14.14 -4.20
N HIS A 99 -21.25 12.91 -4.35
CA HIS A 99 -20.63 11.80 -5.07
C HIS A 99 -21.76 10.98 -5.71
N GLU A 100 -21.45 10.20 -6.75
CA GLU A 100 -22.51 9.62 -7.61
C GLU A 100 -22.85 8.16 -7.28
N LEU A 101 -22.29 7.57 -6.21
CA LEU A 101 -22.63 6.21 -5.77
C LEU A 101 -24.09 6.15 -5.27
N PRO A 102 -24.98 5.35 -5.90
CA PRO A 102 -26.34 5.18 -5.43
C PRO A 102 -26.38 4.64 -4.00
N THR A 103 -27.23 5.23 -3.17
CA THR A 103 -27.39 4.85 -1.76
C THR A 103 -27.65 3.35 -1.56
N ALA A 104 -28.44 2.73 -2.45
CA ALA A 104 -28.73 1.29 -2.39
C ALA A 104 -27.47 0.44 -2.62
N VAL A 105 -26.58 0.85 -3.53
CA VAL A 105 -25.31 0.16 -3.78
C VAL A 105 -24.38 0.34 -2.60
N ASP A 106 -24.32 1.56 -2.04
CA ASP A 106 -23.52 1.84 -0.85
C ASP A 106 -23.92 0.96 0.34
N GLN A 107 -25.23 0.88 0.62
CA GLN A 107 -25.76 0.03 1.67
C GLN A 107 -25.41 -1.45 1.46
N GLN A 108 -25.47 -1.94 0.22
CA GLN A 108 -25.10 -3.32 -0.10
C GLN A 108 -23.60 -3.59 0.07
N LEU A 109 -22.73 -2.63 -0.29
CA LEU A 109 -21.29 -2.74 -0.04
C LEU A 109 -20.98 -2.81 1.46
N VAL A 110 -21.77 -2.13 2.29
CA VAL A 110 -21.68 -2.22 3.76
C VAL A 110 -22.19 -3.57 4.25
N SER A 111 -23.35 -4.03 3.80
CA SER A 111 -23.89 -5.33 4.21
C SER A 111 -23.01 -6.51 3.79
N ALA A 112 -22.31 -6.41 2.66
CA ALA A 112 -21.33 -7.39 2.20
C ALA A 112 -20.01 -7.35 2.97
N GLY A 113 -19.82 -6.41 3.91
CA GLY A 113 -18.62 -6.29 4.73
C GLY A 113 -17.37 -5.82 3.98
N VAL A 114 -17.51 -5.33 2.74
CA VAL A 114 -16.40 -4.75 1.96
C VAL A 114 -16.24 -3.24 2.19
N LYS A 115 -17.22 -2.61 2.84
CA LYS A 115 -17.22 -1.22 3.27
C LYS A 115 -17.65 -1.11 4.73
N ALA A 116 -16.99 -0.26 5.52
CA ALA A 116 -17.25 -0.16 6.95
C ALA A 116 -18.53 0.63 7.30
N LYS A 117 -18.86 1.66 6.50
CA LYS A 117 -20.03 2.52 6.74
C LYS A 117 -20.47 3.21 5.44
N PRO A 118 -21.74 3.67 5.35
CA PRO A 118 -22.22 4.47 4.23
C PRO A 118 -21.50 5.81 4.10
N GLY A 119 -21.57 6.40 2.90
CA GLY A 119 -20.99 7.69 2.57
C GLY A 119 -19.67 7.62 1.80
N PRO A 120 -19.10 8.78 1.43
CA PRO A 120 -17.92 8.83 0.58
C PRO A 120 -16.68 8.25 1.28
N MET A 121 -15.72 7.78 0.48
CA MET A 121 -14.42 7.37 1.00
C MET A 121 -13.38 8.49 0.93
N ALA A 122 -12.34 8.38 1.75
CA ALA A 122 -11.21 9.29 1.70
C ALA A 122 -10.46 9.16 0.36
N LEU A 123 -9.81 10.25 -0.09
CA LEU A 123 -9.03 10.25 -1.33
C LEU A 123 -8.00 9.13 -1.38
N ASN A 124 -7.28 8.90 -0.27
CA ASN A 124 -6.27 7.84 -0.20
C ASN A 124 -6.88 6.43 -0.38
N THR A 125 -8.13 6.22 0.08
CA THR A 125 -8.83 4.95 -0.13
C THR A 125 -9.22 4.75 -1.59
N LEU A 126 -9.68 5.82 -2.26
CA LEU A 126 -9.96 5.81 -3.70
C LEU A 126 -8.68 5.50 -4.50
N GLU A 127 -7.59 6.23 -4.24
CA GLU A 127 -6.31 6.04 -4.92
C GLU A 127 -5.72 4.64 -4.70
N HIS A 128 -5.80 4.12 -3.47
CA HIS A 128 -5.34 2.77 -3.16
C HIS A 128 -6.14 1.70 -3.93
N ARG A 129 -7.46 1.87 -4.05
CA ARG A 129 -8.30 0.95 -4.84
C ARG A 129 -8.00 1.01 -6.33
N LEU A 130 -7.75 2.20 -6.88
CA LEU A 130 -7.29 2.36 -8.25
C LEU A 130 -5.89 1.77 -8.48
N SER A 131 -5.00 1.90 -7.50
CA SER A 131 -3.66 1.29 -7.56
C SER A 131 -3.74 -0.25 -7.61
N ALA A 132 -4.69 -0.85 -6.88
CA ALA A 132 -4.95 -2.29 -6.98
C ALA A 132 -5.40 -2.71 -8.38
N LEU A 133 -6.24 -1.90 -9.06
CA LEU A 133 -6.61 -2.15 -10.46
C LEU A 133 -5.41 -2.03 -11.42
N SER A 134 -4.58 -0.99 -11.27
CA SER A 134 -3.34 -0.87 -12.06
C SER A 134 -2.36 -2.01 -11.82
N ARG A 135 -2.31 -2.53 -10.58
CA ARG A 135 -1.49 -3.69 -10.26
C ARG A 135 -2.04 -4.94 -10.95
N LEU A 136 -3.35 -5.18 -10.89
CA LEU A 136 -3.99 -6.29 -11.60
C LEU A 136 -3.62 -6.32 -13.09
N HIS A 137 -3.68 -5.17 -13.77
CA HIS A 137 -3.32 -5.08 -15.18
C HIS A 137 -1.84 -5.38 -15.42
N ARG A 138 -0.94 -4.81 -14.61
CA ARG A 138 0.50 -5.07 -14.71
C ARG A 138 0.86 -6.54 -14.45
N ASP A 139 0.24 -7.15 -13.44
CA ASP A 139 0.43 -8.56 -13.10
C ASP A 139 -0.03 -9.49 -14.26
N ARG A 140 -0.99 -9.02 -15.08
CA ARG A 140 -1.44 -9.69 -16.32
C ARG A 140 -0.75 -9.22 -17.60
N LYS A 141 0.25 -8.34 -17.49
CA LYS A 141 0.94 -7.73 -18.64
C LYS A 141 -0.02 -7.02 -19.61
N LEU A 142 -1.09 -6.44 -19.07
CA LEU A 142 -2.07 -5.65 -19.80
C LEU A 142 -1.80 -4.15 -19.59
N ASP A 143 -2.21 -3.34 -20.55
CA ASP A 143 -2.20 -1.89 -20.41
C ASP A 143 -3.18 -1.47 -19.30
N SER A 144 -2.70 -0.63 -18.39
CA SER A 144 -3.50 -0.17 -17.26
C SER A 144 -4.41 0.98 -17.70
N PRO A 145 -5.73 0.94 -17.45
CA PRO A 145 -6.64 2.04 -17.80
C PRO A 145 -6.33 3.34 -17.03
N MET A 146 -5.59 3.24 -15.92
CA MET A 146 -5.10 4.41 -15.20
C MET A 146 -4.05 5.21 -15.98
N ASP A 147 -3.46 4.62 -17.03
CA ASP A 147 -2.51 5.30 -17.90
C ASP A 147 -3.17 6.15 -18.99
N ASP A 148 -4.47 5.96 -19.20
CA ASP A 148 -5.26 6.73 -20.14
C ASP A 148 -5.24 8.24 -19.81
N PRO A 149 -5.06 9.12 -20.82
CA PRO A 149 -5.03 10.57 -20.61
C PRO A 149 -6.29 11.13 -19.92
N GLN A 150 -7.48 10.60 -20.19
CA GLN A 150 -8.73 11.04 -19.58
C GLN A 150 -8.76 10.72 -18.08
N VAL A 151 -8.34 9.51 -17.69
CA VAL A 151 -8.25 9.11 -16.28
C VAL A 151 -7.20 9.96 -15.55
N LYS A 152 -6.03 10.16 -16.16
CA LYS A 152 -4.97 11.04 -15.60
C LYS A 152 -5.45 12.47 -15.38
N ARG A 153 -6.16 13.04 -16.36
CA ARG A 153 -6.76 14.39 -16.25
C ARG A 153 -7.78 14.45 -15.12
N LEU A 154 -8.70 13.48 -15.04
CA LEU A 154 -9.73 13.43 -14.01
C LEU A 154 -9.10 13.31 -12.61
N MET A 155 -8.15 12.39 -12.42
CA MET A 155 -7.47 12.24 -11.12
C MET A 155 -6.70 13.49 -10.70
N ARG A 156 -6.08 14.22 -11.63
CA ARG A 156 -5.47 15.52 -11.34
C ARG A 156 -6.51 16.53 -10.85
N ALA A 157 -7.67 16.61 -11.50
CA ALA A 157 -8.77 17.48 -11.09
C ALA A 157 -9.32 17.09 -9.70
N VAL A 158 -9.53 15.80 -9.45
CA VAL A 158 -9.98 15.27 -8.14
C VAL A 158 -8.98 15.66 -7.04
N ARG A 159 -7.69 15.37 -7.21
CA ARG A 159 -6.64 15.75 -6.24
C ARG A 159 -6.64 17.25 -5.96
N SER A 160 -6.71 18.07 -7.01
CA SER A 160 -6.75 19.53 -6.87
C SER A 160 -8.00 20.00 -6.10
N SER A 161 -9.16 19.41 -6.39
CA SER A 161 -10.42 19.68 -5.71
C SER A 161 -10.35 19.34 -4.21
N TYR A 162 -9.77 18.20 -3.85
CA TYR A 162 -9.54 17.83 -2.44
C TYR A 162 -8.51 18.74 -1.76
N ALA A 163 -7.45 19.14 -2.46
CA ALA A 163 -6.43 20.07 -1.95
C ALA A 163 -7.02 21.42 -1.57
N ARG A 164 -7.83 22.03 -2.46
CA ARG A 164 -8.48 23.32 -2.18
C ARG A 164 -9.39 23.30 -0.97
N ARG A 165 -9.96 22.13 -0.64
CA ARG A 165 -10.81 21.93 0.55
C ARG A 165 -10.03 21.54 1.81
N GLY A 166 -8.69 21.45 1.75
CA GLY A 166 -7.89 20.95 2.86
C GLY A 166 -8.14 19.48 3.21
N ALA A 167 -8.69 18.70 2.26
CA ALA A 167 -9.11 17.31 2.44
C ALA A 167 -8.06 16.30 1.94
N LEU A 168 -6.83 16.74 1.68
CA LEU A 168 -5.71 15.83 1.42
C LEU A 168 -5.35 15.05 2.69
N PRO A 169 -4.78 13.84 2.56
CA PRO A 169 -4.24 13.12 3.70
C PRO A 169 -3.23 14.00 4.43
N LYS A 170 -3.56 14.41 5.65
CA LYS A 170 -2.60 15.08 6.53
C LYS A 170 -1.55 14.04 6.89
N LYS A 171 -0.31 14.27 6.47
CA LYS A 171 0.83 13.55 7.05
C LYS A 171 0.80 13.90 8.54
N LYS A 172 0.75 12.88 9.39
CA LYS A 172 0.95 13.09 10.82
C LYS A 172 2.39 13.59 10.96
N ASP A 173 2.56 14.70 11.67
CA ASP A 173 3.89 15.23 11.95
C ASP A 173 4.74 14.11 12.58
N ALA A 174 6.00 14.05 12.17
CA ALA A 174 6.94 13.13 12.77
C ALA A 174 6.93 13.36 14.29
N MET A 175 6.95 12.28 15.06
CA MET A 175 6.97 12.38 16.52
C MET A 175 8.24 13.13 16.95
N GLU A 176 8.09 14.40 17.34
CA GLU A 176 9.18 15.18 17.92
C GLU A 176 9.59 14.67 19.30
N LEU A 177 10.85 14.93 19.72
CA LEU A 177 11.39 14.52 21.03
C LEU A 177 10.48 14.94 22.20
N LYS A 178 9.93 16.15 22.15
CA LYS A 178 9.02 16.67 23.20
C LYS A 178 7.77 15.81 23.40
N HIS A 179 7.23 15.24 22.31
CA HIS A 179 6.06 14.36 22.38
C HIS A 179 6.43 13.01 22.99
N LEU A 180 7.64 12.51 22.70
CA LEU A 180 8.16 11.31 23.34
C LEU A 180 8.34 11.54 24.85
N ASP A 181 8.95 12.65 25.26
CA ASP A 181 9.17 12.97 26.68
C ASP A 181 7.86 12.99 27.46
N MET A 182 6.81 13.60 26.88
CA MET A 182 5.47 13.59 27.47
C MET A 182 4.90 12.18 27.63
N LEU A 183 5.10 11.29 26.65
CA LEU A 183 4.65 9.88 26.74
C LEU A 183 5.48 9.07 27.74
N LEU A 184 6.78 9.33 27.83
CA LEU A 184 7.66 8.67 28.80
C LEU A 184 7.34 9.09 30.23
N ALA A 185 6.83 10.31 30.44
CA ALA A 185 6.39 10.81 31.74
C ALA A 185 5.11 10.12 32.25
N THR A 186 4.30 9.51 31.38
CA THR A 186 3.11 8.74 31.80
C THR A 186 3.44 7.28 32.14
N CYS A 187 4.65 6.82 31.84
CA CYS A 187 5.11 5.47 32.17
C CYS A 187 5.59 5.43 33.63
N ASP A 188 4.88 4.71 34.49
CA ASP A 188 5.22 4.56 35.91
C ASP A 188 6.26 3.44 36.16
N GLY A 189 6.59 3.22 37.44
CA GLY A 189 7.53 2.19 37.88
C GLY A 189 6.97 0.75 37.89
N THR A 190 5.73 0.54 37.47
CA THR A 190 5.17 -0.81 37.41
C THR A 190 5.83 -1.63 36.30
N PRO A 191 5.76 -2.96 36.32
CA PRO A 191 6.26 -3.78 35.20
C PRO A 191 5.64 -3.38 33.85
N ALA A 192 4.38 -2.94 33.84
CA ALA A 192 3.71 -2.43 32.65
C ALA A 192 4.31 -1.10 32.19
N GLY A 193 4.50 -0.14 33.12
CA GLY A 193 5.12 1.15 32.84
C GLY A 193 6.55 1.02 32.32
N ILE A 194 7.37 0.14 32.92
CA ILE A 194 8.74 -0.14 32.45
C ILE A 194 8.73 -0.72 31.04
N ARG A 195 7.85 -1.68 30.75
CA ARG A 195 7.70 -2.28 29.41
C ARG A 195 7.31 -1.22 28.39
N ASP A 196 6.30 -0.41 28.70
CA ASP A 196 5.77 0.60 27.78
C ASP A 196 6.84 1.67 27.50
N ARG A 197 7.60 2.06 28.53
CA ARG A 197 8.77 2.94 28.40
C ARG A 197 9.83 2.35 27.46
N ALA A 198 10.18 1.08 27.65
CA ALA A 198 11.16 0.38 26.80
C ALA A 198 10.69 0.29 25.34
N LEU A 199 9.41 -0.01 25.11
CA LEU A 199 8.82 -0.07 23.77
C LEU A 199 8.81 1.29 23.08
N LEU A 200 8.47 2.37 23.80
CA LEU A 200 8.50 3.73 23.27
C LEU A 200 9.91 4.15 22.84
N LEU A 201 10.90 3.94 23.71
CA LEU A 201 12.30 4.26 23.44
C LEU A 201 12.86 3.42 22.28
N PHE A 202 12.58 2.12 22.26
CA PHE A 202 13.01 1.23 21.18
C PHE A 202 12.41 1.63 19.83
N ALA A 203 11.09 1.88 19.78
CA ALA A 203 10.41 2.31 18.56
C ALA A 203 10.96 3.64 18.03
N PHE A 204 11.24 4.59 18.94
CA PHE A 204 11.80 5.89 18.59
C PHE A 204 13.24 5.78 18.07
N ALA A 205 14.13 5.12 18.83
CA ALA A 205 15.55 4.97 18.48
C ALA A 205 15.77 4.16 17.20
N SER A 206 14.83 3.29 16.84
CA SER A 206 14.87 2.51 15.60
C SER A 206 14.28 3.25 14.37
N GLY A 207 14.08 4.57 14.47
CA GLY A 207 13.62 5.41 13.37
C GLY A 207 12.10 5.52 13.24
N GLY A 208 11.35 5.34 14.32
CA GLY A 208 9.89 5.45 14.32
C GLY A 208 9.21 4.23 13.68
N ARG A 209 9.68 3.03 14.01
CA ARG A 209 9.12 1.76 13.51
C ARG A 209 7.61 1.66 13.75
N ARG A 210 6.90 1.02 12.81
CA ARG A 210 5.46 0.77 12.97
C ARG A 210 5.20 -0.21 14.11
N ARG A 211 4.01 -0.16 14.71
CA ARG A 211 3.61 -1.04 15.81
C ARG A 211 3.83 -2.53 15.52
N SER A 212 3.54 -2.99 14.30
CA SER A 212 3.78 -4.37 13.87
C SER A 212 5.27 -4.73 13.77
N GLU A 213 6.11 -3.77 13.39
CA GLU A 213 7.57 -3.95 13.32
C GLU A 213 8.18 -4.01 14.73
N VAL A 214 7.63 -3.23 15.67
CA VAL A 214 8.00 -3.29 17.09
C VAL A 214 7.54 -4.61 17.71
N ALA A 215 6.32 -5.05 17.41
CA ALA A 215 5.77 -6.31 17.93
C ALA A 215 6.51 -7.55 17.41
N ALA A 216 7.07 -7.49 16.20
CA ALA A 216 7.87 -8.55 15.61
C ALA A 216 9.37 -8.42 15.90
N ALA A 217 9.79 -7.48 16.76
CA ALA A 217 11.19 -7.31 17.10
C ALA A 217 11.68 -8.52 17.92
N ASP A 218 12.77 -9.12 17.47
CA ASP A 218 13.36 -10.31 18.08
C ASP A 218 14.77 -9.99 18.60
N LEU A 219 15.08 -10.43 19.82
CA LEU A 219 16.39 -10.24 20.44
C LEU A 219 17.53 -10.91 19.65
N SER A 220 17.25 -12.01 18.93
CA SER A 220 18.22 -12.70 18.08
C SER A 220 18.74 -11.85 16.92
N LEU A 221 17.97 -10.82 16.51
CA LEU A 221 18.34 -9.90 15.44
C LEU A 221 19.19 -8.72 15.96
N LEU A 222 19.43 -8.65 17.28
CA LEU A 222 20.19 -7.57 17.90
C LEU A 222 21.69 -7.81 17.69
N LYS A 223 22.31 -6.95 16.89
CA LYS A 223 23.77 -6.93 16.72
C LYS A 223 24.37 -5.90 17.69
N ARG A 224 25.41 -6.29 18.44
CA ARG A 224 26.23 -5.31 19.17
C ARG A 224 26.99 -4.45 18.15
N GLY A 225 26.49 -3.24 17.91
CA GLY A 225 27.23 -2.18 17.25
C GLY A 225 27.84 -1.25 18.30
N LEU A 226 29.03 -0.69 18.02
CA LEU A 226 29.55 0.45 18.77
C LEU A 226 28.58 1.62 18.61
N LEU A 227 27.77 1.91 19.64
CA LEU A 227 27.02 3.15 19.71
C LEU A 227 27.97 4.23 20.21
N VAL A 228 28.53 5.01 19.28
CA VAL A 228 29.13 6.31 19.62
C VAL A 228 27.97 7.26 19.91
N PHE A 229 27.49 7.25 21.16
CA PHE A 229 26.68 8.35 21.66
C PHE A 229 27.59 9.57 21.83
N SER A 230 27.58 10.47 20.84
CA SER A 230 28.10 11.82 21.04
C SER A 230 27.18 12.50 22.05
N ALA A 231 27.68 12.70 23.27
CA ALA A 231 27.01 13.50 24.28
C ALA A 231 26.73 14.89 23.71
N ILE A 232 25.46 15.28 23.64
CA ILE A 232 25.06 16.66 23.46
C ILE A 232 25.31 17.31 24.82
N SER A 233 26.44 18.03 24.95
CA SER A 233 26.75 18.81 26.15
C SER A 233 25.84 20.03 26.23
N ASP A 234 25.33 20.28 27.43
CA ASP A 234 24.64 21.48 27.86
C ASP A 234 25.27 22.77 27.33
N GLY A 235 24.42 23.60 26.72
CA GLY A 235 24.71 24.98 26.38
C GLY A 235 23.79 25.90 27.17
N THR A 236 23.89 25.92 28.50
CA THR A 236 23.46 27.07 29.30
C THR A 236 24.30 28.28 28.89
N LYS A 237 23.67 29.27 28.25
CA LYS A 237 24.17 30.64 28.24
C LYS A 237 23.24 31.50 29.08
N SER A 238 23.86 32.15 30.06
CA SER A 238 23.35 33.31 30.79
C SER A 238 22.79 34.39 29.88
#